data_AF-A0A4P9ZT47-F1
#
_entry.id   AF-A0A4P9ZT47-F1
#
_cell.length_a   1.000
_cell.length_b   1.000
_cell.length_c   1.000
_cell.angle_alpha   90.00
_cell.angle_beta   90.00
_cell.angle_gamma   90.00
#
_symmetry.space_group_name_H-M   'P 1'
#
loop_
_entity.id
_entity.type
_entity.pdbx_description
1 polymer ?
#
loop_
_entity_poly.entity_id
_entity_poly.type
_entity_poly.pdbx_seq_one_letter_code
_entity_poly.pdbx_strand_id
1 'polypeptide(L)'
;MTQSTTPSDQLRVNLEQRLTESGEKEHLQEILRASLIECGWKDQIKARCRDIIGTRGVANVTVEELMREISPMAHSSIPDEVKVKILTQLKSFVLANVQEPTNGSDIGP
;
A
#
# COMPACT_ATOMS: atom_id res chain seq x y z
N MET A 1 -7.39 30.72 9.19
CA MET A 1 -6.74 30.31 7.93
C MET A 1 -7.53 29.14 7.36
N THR A 2 -8.42 29.40 6.40
CA THR A 2 -9.27 28.38 5.77
C THR A 2 -8.49 27.74 4.63
N GLN A 3 -8.10 26.47 4.74
CA GLN A 3 -7.54 25.74 3.60
C GLN A 3 -8.68 25.40 2.64
N SER A 4 -8.63 25.95 1.44
CA SER A 4 -9.56 25.66 0.35
C SER A 4 -9.27 24.25 -0.18
N THR A 5 -9.95 23.23 0.33
CA THR A 5 -9.86 21.86 -0.21
C THR A 5 -10.38 21.87 -1.64
N THR A 6 -9.57 21.41 -2.61
CA THR A 6 -10.02 21.34 -4.01
C THR A 6 -11.01 20.17 -4.19
N PRO A 7 -11.91 20.22 -5.19
CA PRO A 7 -12.81 19.10 -5.46
C PRO A 7 -12.10 17.75 -5.70
N SER A 8 -10.87 17.79 -6.23
CA SER A 8 -10.03 16.59 -6.44
C SER A 8 -9.51 16.02 -5.12
N ASP A 9 -9.13 16.87 -4.16
CA ASP A 9 -8.70 16.43 -2.83
C ASP A 9 -9.87 15.79 -2.06
N GLN A 10 -11.07 16.36 -2.19
CA GLN A 10 -12.28 15.79 -1.61
C GLN A 10 -12.61 14.41 -2.20
N LEU A 11 -12.48 14.22 -3.52
CA LEU A 11 -12.67 12.91 -4.14
C LEU A 11 -11.69 11.88 -3.57
N ARG A 12 -10.41 12.24 -3.44
CA ARG A 12 -9.39 11.36 -2.87
C ARG A 12 -9.70 10.95 -1.44
N VAL A 13 -10.06 11.91 -0.58
CA VAL A 13 -10.42 11.64 0.82
C VAL A 13 -11.63 10.70 0.90
N ASN A 14 -12.67 10.93 0.09
CA ASN A 14 -13.84 10.05 0.04
C ASN A 14 -13.48 8.63 -0.39
N LEU A 15 -12.62 8.48 -1.41
CA LEU A 15 -12.16 7.17 -1.87
C LEU A 15 -11.29 6.46 -0.83
N GLU A 16 -10.38 7.17 -0.15
CA GLU A 16 -9.55 6.63 0.94
C GLU A 16 -10.39 6.16 2.13
N GLN A 17 -11.44 6.91 2.47
CA GLN A 17 -12.41 6.52 3.49
C GLN A 17 -13.15 5.24 3.07
N ARG A 18 -13.70 5.19 1.85
CA ARG A 18 -14.39 3.99 1.34
C ARG A 18 -13.46 2.78 1.24
N LEU A 19 -12.20 2.97 0.88
CA LEU A 19 -11.19 1.91 0.83
C LEU A 19 -10.99 1.29 2.22
N THR A 20 -11.05 2.11 3.27
CA THR A 20 -10.90 1.65 4.66
C THR A 20 -12.20 1.02 5.19
N GLU A 21 -13.35 1.66 4.98
CA GLU A 21 -14.64 1.19 5.50
C GLU A 21 -15.14 -0.10 4.83
N SER A 22 -14.79 -0.32 3.55
CA SER A 22 -15.14 -1.55 2.82
C SER A 22 -14.25 -2.74 3.18
N GLY A 23 -13.16 -2.54 3.92
CA GLY A 23 -12.16 -3.58 4.18
C GLY A 23 -11.20 -3.86 3.02
N GLU A 24 -11.33 -3.13 1.90
CA GLU A 24 -10.48 -3.32 0.72
C GLU A 24 -9.02 -3.00 1.03
N LYS A 25 -8.76 -2.02 1.90
CA LYS A 25 -7.42 -1.67 2.36
C LYS A 25 -6.73 -2.87 3.01
N GLU A 26 -7.41 -3.56 3.91
CA GLU A 26 -6.93 -4.75 4.60
C GLU A 26 -6.71 -5.90 3.61
N HIS A 27 -7.65 -6.08 2.67
CA HIS A 27 -7.52 -7.07 1.60
C HIS A 27 -6.28 -6.83 0.71
N LEU A 28 -6.04 -5.59 0.28
CA LEU A 28 -4.84 -5.23 -0.48
C LEU A 28 -3.55 -5.47 0.30
N GLN A 29 -3.56 -5.21 1.62
CA GLN A 29 -2.41 -5.52 2.48
C GLN A 29 -2.15 -7.03 2.56
N GLU A 30 -3.19 -7.86 2.59
CA GLU A 30 -3.05 -9.32 2.56
C GLU A 30 -2.47 -9.80 1.24
N ILE A 31 -2.97 -9.30 0.10
CA ILE A 31 -2.42 -9.61 -1.22
C ILE A 31 -0.95 -9.20 -1.30
N LEU A 32 -0.59 -8.03 -0.77
CA LEU A 32 0.80 -7.56 -0.74
C LEU A 32 1.66 -8.50 0.11
N ARG A 33 1.24 -8.82 1.35
CA ARG A 33 1.97 -9.74 2.23
C ARG A 33 2.16 -11.11 1.58
N ALA A 34 1.12 -11.70 1.01
CA ALA A 34 1.18 -12.98 0.32
C ALA A 34 2.17 -12.93 -0.84
N SER A 35 2.07 -11.91 -1.70
CA SER A 35 2.94 -11.77 -2.87
C SER A 35 4.41 -11.57 -2.48
N LEU A 36 4.70 -10.83 -1.40
CA LEU A 36 6.05 -10.65 -0.87
C LEU A 36 6.63 -11.92 -0.22
N ILE A 37 5.78 -12.84 0.25
CA ILE A 37 6.20 -14.15 0.73
C ILE A 37 6.47 -15.07 -0.46
N GLU A 38 5.54 -15.15 -1.40
CA GLU A 38 5.61 -16.00 -2.60
C GLU A 38 6.84 -15.69 -3.47
N CYS A 39 7.18 -14.42 -3.65
CA CYS A 39 8.37 -14.03 -4.42
C CYS A 39 9.68 -14.12 -3.62
N GLY A 40 9.64 -14.58 -2.36
CA GLY A 40 10.82 -14.75 -1.51
C GLY A 40 11.37 -13.45 -0.91
N TRP A 41 10.74 -12.30 -1.14
CA TRP A 41 11.20 -11.01 -0.64
C TRP A 41 11.33 -11.01 0.89
N LYS A 42 10.34 -11.56 1.61
CA LYS A 42 10.37 -11.60 3.09
C LYS A 42 11.63 -12.31 3.62
N ASP A 43 12.03 -13.40 2.99
CA ASP A 43 13.19 -14.17 3.43
C ASP A 43 14.51 -13.54 2.99
N GLN A 44 14.53 -12.87 1.84
CA GLN A 44 15.65 -12.01 1.44
C GLN A 44 15.91 -10.91 2.47
N ILE A 45 14.88 -10.18 2.91
CA ILE A 45 15.04 -9.11 3.91
C ILE A 45 15.51 -9.68 5.26
N LYS A 46 14.95 -10.80 5.72
CA LYS A 46 15.44 -11.47 6.94
C LYS A 46 16.89 -11.92 6.83
N ALA A 47 17.32 -12.43 5.66
CA ALA A 47 18.72 -12.81 5.46
C ALA A 47 19.63 -11.61 5.63
N ARG A 48 19.27 -10.46 5.06
CA ARG A 48 20.02 -9.21 5.22
C ARG A 48 20.04 -8.69 6.66
N CYS A 49 18.93 -8.80 7.40
CA CYS A 49 18.93 -8.53 8.84
C CYS A 49 19.98 -9.37 9.58
N ARG A 50 20.01 -10.67 9.28
CA ARG A 50 20.95 -11.60 9.92
C ARG A 50 22.40 -11.29 9.55
N ASP A 51 22.68 -10.91 8.31
CA ASP A 51 24.03 -10.53 7.88
C ASP A 51 24.54 -9.30 8.66
N ILE A 52 23.71 -8.27 8.82
CA ILE A 52 24.05 -7.05 9.56
C ILE A 52 24.30 -7.36 11.04
N ILE A 53 23.38 -8.08 11.68
CA ILE A 53 23.49 -8.46 13.09
C ILE A 53 24.70 -9.37 13.30
N GLY A 54 24.96 -10.30 12.39
CA GLY A 54 26.10 -11.22 12.46
C GLY A 54 27.44 -10.51 12.31
N THR A 55 27.49 -9.46 11.47
CA THR A 55 28.72 -8.68 11.23
C THR A 55 29.03 -7.72 12.37
N ARG A 56 28.01 -7.03 12.92
CA ARG A 56 28.20 -6.01 13.97
C ARG A 56 28.13 -6.59 15.39
N GLY A 57 27.49 -7.74 15.55
CA GLY A 57 27.14 -8.33 16.83
C GLY A 57 25.82 -7.80 17.38
N VAL A 58 25.01 -8.70 17.96
CA VAL A 58 23.65 -8.39 18.45
C VAL A 58 23.61 -7.29 19.52
N ALA A 59 24.65 -7.15 20.33
CA ALA A 59 24.73 -6.12 21.37
C ALA A 59 24.97 -4.71 20.81
N ASN A 60 25.39 -4.60 19.55
CA ASN A 60 25.79 -3.34 18.92
C ASN A 60 24.76 -2.81 17.91
N VAL A 61 23.62 -3.48 17.74
CA VAL A 61 22.60 -3.10 16.75
C VAL A 61 21.27 -2.90 17.45
N THR A 62 20.70 -1.71 17.31
CA THR A 62 19.33 -1.44 17.75
C THR A 62 18.33 -1.75 16.63
N VAL A 63 17.07 -2.02 17.01
CA VAL A 63 16.00 -2.23 16.03
C VAL A 63 15.82 -1.00 15.13
N GLU A 64 15.92 0.21 15.69
CA GLU A 64 15.76 1.45 14.93
C GLU A 64 16.87 1.63 13.89
N GLU A 65 18.13 1.38 14.26
CA GLU A 65 19.26 1.42 13.34
C GLU A 65 19.11 0.38 12.22
N LEU A 66 18.74 -0.85 12.59
CA LEU A 66 18.50 -1.92 11.62
C LEU A 66 17.39 -1.54 10.64
N MET A 67 16.29 -0.97 11.13
CA MET A 67 15.19 -0.50 10.29
C MET A 67 15.63 0.63 9.36
N ARG A 68 16.39 1.60 9.87
CA ARG A 68 16.90 2.73 9.07
C ARG A 68 17.79 2.25 7.92
N GLU A 69 18.59 1.23 8.16
CA GLU A 69 19.50 0.66 7.17
C GLU A 69 18.77 -0.26 6.17
N ILE A 70 17.84 -1.09 6.65
CA ILE A 70 17.16 -2.07 5.80
C ILE A 70 16.03 -1.47 4.98
N SER A 71 15.30 -0.48 5.50
CA SER A 71 14.10 0.03 4.83
C SER A 71 14.36 0.47 3.38
N PRO A 72 15.39 1.28 3.06
CA PRO A 72 15.65 1.71 1.68
C PRO A 72 15.89 0.54 0.72
N MET A 73 16.66 -0.46 1.17
CA MET A 73 16.91 -1.67 0.39
C MET A 73 15.63 -2.51 0.26
N ALA A 74 14.85 -2.63 1.33
CA ALA A 74 13.61 -3.39 1.34
C ALA A 74 12.59 -2.80 0.35
N HIS A 75 12.44 -1.48 0.30
CA HIS A 75 11.55 -0.80 -0.64
C HIS A 75 12.03 -0.91 -2.09
N SER A 76 13.33 -0.79 -2.34
CA SER A 76 13.90 -0.88 -3.69
C SER A 76 13.93 -2.30 -4.25
N SER A 77 13.96 -3.33 -3.39
CA SER A 77 13.96 -4.72 -3.82
C SER A 77 12.57 -5.31 -4.08
N ILE A 78 11.49 -4.54 -3.89
CA ILE A 78 10.13 -4.99 -4.23
C ILE A 78 10.02 -5.14 -5.75
N PRO A 79 9.70 -6.35 -6.27
CA PRO A 79 9.54 -6.57 -7.70
C PRO A 79 8.39 -5.75 -8.29
N ASP A 80 8.54 -5.32 -9.54
CA ASP A 80 7.54 -4.49 -10.22
C ASP A 80 6.24 -5.26 -10.45
N GLU A 81 6.30 -6.57 -10.60
CA GLU A 81 5.13 -7.45 -10.72
C GLU A 81 4.24 -7.36 -9.48
N VAL A 82 4.83 -7.26 -8.29
CA VAL A 82 4.09 -7.08 -7.03
C VAL A 82 3.43 -5.70 -7.00
N LYS A 83 4.16 -4.65 -7.39
CA LYS A 83 3.61 -3.27 -7.46
C LYS A 83 2.44 -3.21 -8.46
N VAL A 84 2.62 -3.79 -9.65
CA VAL A 84 1.59 -3.85 -10.69
C VAL A 84 0.36 -4.60 -10.19
N LYS A 85 0.52 -5.73 -9.49
CA LYS A 85 -0.59 -6.49 -8.91
C LYS A 85 -1.42 -5.64 -7.95
N ILE A 86 -0.78 -4.95 -7.01
CA ILE A 86 -1.48 -4.07 -6.05
C ILE A 86 -2.12 -2.87 -6.75
N LEU A 87 -1.39 -2.21 -7.65
CA LEU A 87 -1.93 -1.06 -8.40
C LEU A 87 -3.13 -1.44 -9.27
N THR A 88 -3.13 -2.66 -9.83
CA THR A 88 -4.24 -3.16 -10.65
C THR A 88 -5.49 -3.35 -9.80
N GLN A 89 -5.36 -3.98 -8.62
CA GLN A 89 -6.49 -4.15 -7.71
C GLN A 89 -7.02 -2.80 -7.20
N LEU A 90 -6.14 -1.88 -6.80
CA LEU A 90 -6.53 -0.54 -6.39
C LEU A 90 -7.22 0.23 -7.52
N LYS A 91 -6.74 0.13 -8.76
CA LYS A 91 -7.40 0.74 -9.93
C LYS A 91 -8.80 0.17 -10.14
N SER A 92 -8.96 -1.15 -10.07
CA SER A 92 -10.28 -1.79 -10.17
C SER A 92 -11.23 -1.29 -9.10
N PHE A 93 -10.76 -1.18 -7.84
CA PHE A 93 -11.54 -0.59 -6.77
C PHE A 93 -11.93 0.85 -7.10
N VAL A 94 -10.99 1.71 -7.47
CA VAL A 94 -11.28 3.12 -7.79
C VAL A 94 -12.29 3.22 -8.94
N LEU A 95 -12.12 2.45 -10.01
CA LEU A 95 -13.05 2.46 -11.16
C LEU A 95 -14.47 2.02 -10.76
N ALA A 96 -14.62 1.04 -9.89
CA ALA A 96 -15.92 0.61 -9.38
C ALA A 96 -16.57 1.64 -8.43
N ASN A 97 -15.80 2.61 -7.94
CA ASN A 97 -16.19 3.50 -6.84
C ASN A 97 -16.17 4.99 -7.19
N VAL A 98 -15.65 5.37 -8.36
CA VAL A 98 -15.84 6.68 -9.00
C VAL A 98 -17.15 6.60 -9.79
N GLN A 99 -18.18 7.31 -9.33
CA GLN A 99 -19.57 7.19 -9.80
C GLN A 99 -19.74 7.21 -11.34
N GLU A 100 -20.57 6.29 -11.87
CA GLU A 100 -21.39 6.58 -13.04
C GLU A 100 -22.41 7.67 -12.66
N PRO A 101 -22.63 8.70 -13.49
CA PRO A 101 -23.70 9.64 -13.26
C PRO A 101 -25.04 8.92 -13.42
N THR A 102 -25.81 8.77 -12.34
CA THR A 102 -27.25 8.51 -12.44
C THR A 102 -27.91 9.76 -13.01
N ASN A 103 -27.87 9.91 -14.33
CA ASN A 103 -28.64 10.89 -15.07
C ASN A 103 -29.92 10.22 -15.56
N GLY A 104 -31.05 10.59 -14.99
CA GLY A 104 -32.32 9.95 -15.29
C GLY A 104 -33.44 10.53 -14.45
N SER A 105 -33.73 11.80 -14.69
CA SER A 105 -35.02 12.42 -14.42
C SER A 105 -36.18 11.49 -14.82
N ASP A 106 -36.86 10.89 -13.86
CA ASP A 106 -38.22 10.40 -14.06
C ASP A 106 -39.18 11.52 -13.63
N ILE A 107 -39.34 12.49 -14.53
CA ILE A 107 -40.49 13.37 -14.56
C ILE A 107 -41.53 12.63 -15.41
N GLY A 108 -42.53 12.04 -14.75
CA GLY A 108 -43.73 11.50 -15.37
C GLY A 108 -44.97 12.15 -14.75
N PRO A 109 -46.04 12.34 -15.54
CA PRO A 109 -47.02 13.42 -15.42
C PRO A 109 -47.87 13.42 -14.15
#